data_AF-L7CDI5-F1
#
_entry.id   AF-L7CDI5-F1
#
_cell.length_a   1.000
_cell.length_b   1.000
_cell.length_c   1.000
_cell.angle_alpha   90.00
_cell.angle_beta   90.00
_cell.angle_gamma   90.00
#
_symmetry.space_group_name_H-M   'P 1'
#
loop_
_entity.id
_entity.type
_entity.pdbx_description
1 polymer ?
#
loop_
_entity_poly.entity_id
_entity_poly.type
_entity_poly.pdbx_seq_one_letter_code
_entity_poly.pdbx_strand_id
1 'polypeptide(L)' 'MLGEPFAPSAEFSIQKRCKPHWSRAGAIVFITFRLADSIPAVVIDRWDRERASFFIGSAPMADTPV' A
#
# COMPACT_ATOMS: atom_id res chain seq x y z
N MET A 1 25.80 -9.33 19.55
CA MET A 1 24.98 -10.51 19.21
C MET A 1 24.74 -10.46 17.71
N LEU A 2 25.52 -11.20 16.93
CA LEU A 2 25.35 -11.33 15.48
C LEU A 2 24.25 -12.37 15.25
N GLY A 3 23.24 -12.02 14.45
CA GLY A 3 22.09 -12.89 14.18
C GLY A 3 22.49 -14.18 13.49
N GLU A 4 21.81 -15.26 13.85
CA GLU A 4 22.00 -16.58 13.23
C GLU A 4 21.71 -16.54 11.72
N PRO A 5 22.50 -17.25 10.89
CA PRO A 5 22.28 -17.34 9.45
C PRO A 5 20.96 -18.06 9.10
N PHE A 6 20.41 -17.75 7.94
CA PHE A 6 19.15 -18.31 7.44
C PHE A 6 19.20 -19.84 7.34
N ALA A 7 18.31 -20.53 8.09
CA ALA A 7 18.13 -21.97 8.05
C ALA A 7 16.76 -22.34 7.43
N PRO A 8 16.73 -22.99 6.25
CA PRO A 8 15.47 -23.35 5.57
C PRO A 8 14.63 -24.39 6.33
N SER A 9 15.28 -25.24 7.13
CA SER A 9 14.67 -26.32 7.90
C SER A 9 14.23 -25.89 9.31
N ALA A 10 14.38 -24.61 9.67
CA ALA A 10 13.97 -24.12 10.98
C ALA A 10 12.46 -24.31 11.18
N GLU A 11 12.07 -24.63 12.41
CA GLU A 11 10.68 -24.82 12.78
C GLU A 11 9.86 -23.54 12.54
N PHE A 12 8.69 -23.66 11.92
CA PHE A 12 7.79 -22.54 11.66
C PHE A 12 6.33 -22.97 11.86
N SER A 13 5.49 -22.02 12.26
CA SER A 13 4.06 -22.23 12.44
C SER A 13 3.27 -21.43 11.41
N ILE A 14 2.33 -22.10 10.73
CA ILE A 14 1.33 -21.46 9.87
C ILE A 14 -0.02 -21.69 10.56
N GLN A 15 -0.77 -20.62 10.85
CA GLN A 15 -2.18 -20.79 11.18
C GLN A 15 -3.09 -20.04 10.20
N LYS A 16 -4.28 -20.60 9.98
CA LYS A 16 -5.29 -20.04 9.08
C LYS A 16 -6.25 -19.18 9.90
N ARG A 17 -6.15 -17.87 9.72
CA ARG A 17 -7.16 -16.87 10.10
C ARG A 17 -7.62 -16.17 8.83
N CYS A 18 -8.64 -15.29 8.90
CA CYS A 18 -9.05 -14.45 7.75
C CYS A 18 -7.91 -13.60 7.16
N LYS A 19 -6.76 -13.54 7.85
CA LYS A 19 -5.48 -13.10 7.29
C LYS A 19 -4.43 -14.22 7.46
N PRO A 20 -3.65 -14.56 6.41
CA PRO A 20 -2.52 -15.45 6.56
C PRO A 20 -1.53 -14.81 7.53
N HIS A 21 -1.22 -15.49 8.63
CA HIS A 21 -0.18 -15.06 9.54
C HIS A 21 0.95 -16.08 9.51
N TRP A 22 2.15 -15.57 9.28
CA TRP A 22 3.40 -16.31 9.24
C TRP A 22 4.36 -15.61 10.20
N SER A 23 4.97 -16.38 11.10
CA SER A 23 5.95 -15.85 12.06
C SER A 23 7.16 -16.76 12.12
N ARG A 24 8.36 -16.20 12.02
CA ARG A 24 9.62 -16.91 12.22
C ARG A 24 10.61 -16.03 12.97
N ALA A 25 11.19 -16.55 14.04
CA ALA A 25 12.21 -15.84 14.80
C ALA A 25 13.42 -15.49 13.90
N GLY A 26 13.93 -14.27 14.02
CA GLY A 26 15.11 -13.80 13.27
C GLY A 26 14.88 -13.49 11.78
N ALA A 27 13.66 -13.62 11.25
CA ALA A 27 13.36 -13.25 9.87
C ALA A 27 13.08 -11.74 9.73
N ILE A 28 13.72 -11.11 8.75
CA ILE A 28 13.34 -9.76 8.29
C ILE A 28 12.19 -9.91 7.29
N VAL A 29 11.10 -9.18 7.50
CA VAL A 29 9.92 -9.20 6.62
C VAL A 29 9.64 -7.80 6.07
N PHE A 30 9.32 -7.74 4.78
CA PHE A 30 8.83 -6.53 4.12
C PHE A 30 7.34 -6.71 3.86
N ILE A 31 6.52 -5.89 4.52
CA ILE A 31 5.07 -5.95 4.40
C ILE A 31 4.62 -4.79 3.51
N THR A 32 3.94 -5.11 2.42
CA THR A 32 3.28 -4.11 1.57
C THR A 32 1.77 -4.25 1.72
N PHE A 33 1.08 -3.11 1.84
CA PHE A 33 -0.37 -3.04 1.87
C PHE A 33 -0.86 -2.28 0.65
N ARG A 34 -1.87 -2.81 -0.04
CA ARG A 34 -2.55 -2.09 -1.12
C ARG A 34 -3.55 -1.12 -0.51
N LEU A 35 -3.24 0.17 -0.55
CA LEU A 35 -4.12 1.22 -0.02
C LEU A 35 -5.36 1.45 -0.89
N ALA A 36 -5.30 1.11 -2.18
CA ALA A 36 -6.42 1.30 -3.11
C ALA A 36 -7.72 0.62 -2.64
N ASP A 37 -7.61 -0.51 -1.94
CA ASP A 37 -8.76 -1.32 -1.50
C ASP A 37 -9.14 -1.00 -0.04
N SER A 38 -8.38 -0.12 0.63
CA SER A 38 -8.55 0.25 2.04
C SER A 38 -9.21 1.62 2.24
N ILE A 39 -9.54 2.31 1.15
CA ILE A 39 -10.17 3.63 1.20
C ILE A 39 -11.68 3.43 0.98
N PRO A 40 -12.55 3.92 1.89
CA PRO A 40 -13.99 3.84 1.68
C PRO A 40 -14.42 4.48 0.36
N ALA A 41 -15.35 3.86 -0.36
CA ALA A 41 -15.84 4.35 -1.66
C ALA A 41 -16.25 5.84 -1.60
N VAL A 42 -16.93 6.26 -0.53
CA VAL A 42 -17.34 7.66 -0.33
C VAL A 42 -16.17 8.65 -0.31
N VAL A 43 -14.98 8.24 0.13
CA VAL A 43 -13.77 9.08 0.15
C VAL A 43 -13.20 9.18 -1.26
N ILE A 44 -13.18 8.07 -2.01
CA ILE A 44 -12.76 8.04 -3.42
C ILE A 44 -13.67 8.97 -4.23
N ASP A 45 -14.99 8.82 -4.09
CA ASP A 45 -15.98 9.63 -4.80
C ASP A 45 -15.87 11.12 -4.47
N ARG A 46 -15.47 11.47 -3.23
CA ARG A 46 -15.20 12.86 -2.86
C ARG A 46 -13.95 13.38 -3.57
N TRP A 47 -12.85 12.63 -3.54
CA TRP A 47 -11.60 13.04 -4.18
C TRP A 47 -11.72 13.16 -5.69
N ASP A 48 -12.46 12.28 -6.36
CA ASP A 48 -12.67 12.41 -7.80
C ASP A 48 -13.46 13.67 -8.17
N ARG A 49 -14.45 14.06 -7.34
CA ARG A 49 -15.16 15.34 -7.50
C ARG A 49 -14.24 16.54 -7.26
N GLU A 50 -13.45 16.50 -6.18
CA GLU A 50 -12.46 17.56 -5.88
C GLU A 50 -11.45 17.70 -7.02
N ARG A 51 -10.92 16.59 -7.53
CA ARG A 51 -9.98 16.55 -8.65
C ARG A 51 -10.59 17.10 -9.93
N ALA A 52 -11.81 16.71 -10.27
CA ALA A 52 -12.55 17.27 -11.41
C ALA A 52 -12.76 18.78 -11.25
N SER A 53 -13.14 19.24 -10.05
CA SER A 53 -13.33 20.67 -9.76
C SER A 53 -12.04 21.47 -9.90
N PHE A 54 -10.90 20.87 -9.52
CA PHE A 54 -9.59 21.47 -9.68
C PHE A 54 -9.26 21.67 -11.17
N PHE A 55 -9.46 20.64 -12.01
CA PHE A 55 -9.20 20.75 -13.45
C PHE A 55 -10.15 21.70 -14.19
N ILE A 56 -11.40 21.80 -13.74
CA ILE A 56 -12.38 22.75 -14.30
C ILE A 56 -12.02 24.20 -13.91
N GLY A 57 -11.54 24.41 -12.67
CA GLY A 57 -11.10 25.73 -12.21
C GLY A 57 -9.70 26.14 -12.70
N SER A 58 -8.85 25.17 -13.04
CA SER A 58 -7.49 25.38 -13.54
C SER A 58 -7.42 25.45 -15.06
N ALA A 59 -8.42 26.06 -15.72
CA ALA A 59 -8.38 26.31 -17.16
C ALA A 59 -6.96 26.78 -17.55
N PRO A 60 -6.30 26.11 -18.52
CA PRO A 60 -4.94 26.46 -18.86
C PRO A 60 -4.94 27.93 -19.30
N MET A 61 -3.95 28.69 -18.81
CA MET A 61 -3.49 29.87 -19.53
C MET A 61 -3.01 29.35 -20.89
N ALA A 62 -3.94 29.25 -21.84
CA ALA A 62 -3.67 28.85 -23.20
C ALA A 62 -2.79 29.92 -23.84
N ASP A 63 -1.77 29.44 -24.55
CA ASP A 63 -0.89 30.13 -25.48
C ASP A 63 0.14 31.13 -24.91
N THR A 64 1.35 30.61 -24.66
CA THR A 64 2.58 31.36 -24.95
C THR A 64 3.31 30.61 -26.08
N PRO A 65 3.48 31.20 -27.28
CA PRO A 65 4.16 30.55 -28.37
C PRO A 65 5.67 30.49 -28.06
N VAL A 66 6.28 29.35 -28.36
CA VAL A 66 7.75 29.19 -28.47
C VAL A 66 8.19 29.66 -29.85
#